data_AF-A0A062UG87-F1
#
_entry.id   AF-A0A062UG87-F1
#
_cell.length_a   1.000
_cell.length_b   1.000
_cell.length_c   1.000
_cell.angle_alpha   90.00
_cell.angle_beta   90.00
_cell.angle_gamma   90.00
#
_symmetry.space_group_name_H-M   'P 1'
#
loop_
_entity.id
_entity.type
_entity.pdbx_description
1 polymer ?
#
loop_
_entity_poly.entity_id
_entity_poly.type
_entity_poly.pdbx_seq_one_letter_code
_entity_poly.pdbx_strand_id
1 'polypeptide(L)'
;MRTGPARQGKVLHRLWPQDADLIDMPKSSSPSLPARSQRECCYTSALDEAATFCAECGKPLLRCMATEECGGLLNDSGLCTVCVAPHLEVDAGALTAVKVGGAVSLPVSIANLSPVGRPLFITGLWSREGTGDWREEDIGWERLNTGESRPASIAVNQITKPGAHGVKILLAVASRWRWRQECYAFTTDLKLTVSEDRAEAAPIVNIGGQSAGHGNTVYISGKSETRETQTLTQEALQLRMVRAEKEERRLGLRGMDGDIWVPRNTEFSWAGFAPQHAPRQGPILTSDGVLGAGRSRTRAEDGLGDVRLLVTDSTGAVDTEASRLLSRRHFELYVECDRLTLRVTGQAGVRINGEAYGDGKTITLNDGDIISPVVSAPDSLSLKVSFKSDYGRVGKVCLTRSSHNR
;
A
#
# COMPACT_ATOMS: atom_id res chain seq x y z
N MET A 1 11.78 5.16 -85.17
CA MET A 1 10.76 4.29 -84.53
C MET A 1 9.90 5.24 -83.67
N ARG A 2 8.71 5.75 -84.06
CA ARG A 2 7.41 5.08 -84.33
C ARG A 2 7.17 3.97 -83.30
N THR A 3 6.18 3.97 -82.39
CA THR A 3 4.75 4.34 -82.50
C THR A 3 4.07 4.50 -81.10
N GLY A 4 3.22 5.53 -80.96
CA GLY A 4 1.77 5.45 -80.61
C GLY A 4 1.24 4.97 -79.24
N PRO A 5 -0.03 5.30 -78.87
CA PRO A 5 -0.45 5.61 -77.49
C PRO A 5 -1.69 4.83 -76.95
N ALA A 6 -2.17 5.26 -75.77
CA ALA A 6 -3.53 5.16 -75.18
C ALA A 6 -3.82 4.06 -74.15
N ARG A 7 -4.32 4.44 -72.95
CA ARG A 7 -5.77 4.43 -72.63
C ARG A 7 -6.06 4.94 -71.20
N GLN A 8 -7.15 5.71 -71.13
CA GLN A 8 -7.85 6.16 -69.93
C GLN A 8 -8.45 4.97 -69.16
N GLY A 9 -8.43 5.06 -67.82
CA GLY A 9 -9.19 4.20 -66.93
C GLY A 9 -9.82 5.03 -65.80
N LYS A 10 -11.12 5.29 -65.91
CA LYS A 10 -11.98 5.74 -64.81
C LYS A 10 -12.05 4.64 -63.75
N VAL A 11 -11.84 4.97 -62.47
CA VAL A 11 -12.30 4.11 -61.36
C VAL A 11 -13.11 4.96 -60.40
N LEU A 12 -14.33 4.48 -60.18
CA LEU A 12 -15.42 5.05 -59.42
C LEU A 12 -15.08 5.20 -57.93
N HIS A 13 -15.45 6.35 -57.36
CA HIS A 13 -15.62 6.55 -55.93
C HIS A 13 -16.63 5.51 -55.40
N ARG A 14 -16.16 4.60 -54.54
CA ARG A 14 -17.03 3.76 -53.72
C ARG A 14 -17.50 4.56 -52.51
N LEU A 15 -18.80 4.83 -52.53
CA LEU A 15 -19.63 5.26 -51.41
C LEU A 15 -19.43 4.31 -50.23
N TRP A 16 -19.16 4.87 -49.06
CA TRP A 16 -19.25 4.18 -47.78
C TRP A 16 -20.73 4.05 -47.41
N PRO A 17 -21.24 2.87 -47.02
CA PRO A 17 -22.55 2.75 -46.42
C PRO A 17 -22.52 3.35 -45.01
N GLN A 18 -23.34 4.38 -44.81
CA GLN A 18 -23.86 4.80 -43.52
C GLN A 18 -24.82 3.71 -42.99
N ASP A 19 -25.00 3.71 -41.67
CA ASP A 19 -26.03 3.00 -40.91
C ASP A 19 -25.77 1.51 -40.64
N ALA A 20 -24.95 1.26 -39.61
CA ALA A 20 -25.13 0.12 -38.72
C ALA A 20 -25.30 0.68 -37.30
N ASP A 21 -26.47 0.42 -36.74
CA ASP A 21 -26.95 0.86 -35.42
C ASP A 21 -25.90 0.64 -34.33
N LEU A 22 -25.33 1.74 -33.83
CA LEU A 22 -24.64 1.80 -32.55
C LEU A 22 -25.70 1.66 -31.46
N ILE A 23 -25.90 0.44 -30.97
CA ILE A 23 -26.47 0.19 -29.65
C ILE A 23 -25.57 0.94 -28.67
N ASP A 24 -26.08 2.06 -28.16
CA ASP A 24 -25.45 2.88 -27.13
C ASP A 24 -25.40 2.04 -25.84
N MET A 25 -24.31 1.29 -25.67
CA MET A 25 -24.03 0.66 -24.39
C MET A 25 -23.82 1.77 -23.37
N PRO A 26 -24.47 1.72 -22.18
CA PRO A 26 -24.27 2.74 -21.17
C PRO A 26 -22.78 2.82 -20.85
N LYS A 27 -22.21 4.00 -21.06
CA LYS A 27 -20.85 4.34 -20.63
C LYS A 27 -20.75 4.02 -19.15
N SER A 28 -20.15 2.88 -18.80
CA SER A 28 -19.71 2.60 -17.44
C SER A 28 -18.91 3.82 -17.00
N SER A 29 -19.33 4.48 -15.93
CA SER A 29 -18.61 5.58 -15.32
C SER A 29 -17.16 5.12 -15.12
N SER A 30 -16.26 5.62 -15.96
CA SER A 30 -14.84 5.30 -15.87
C SER A 30 -14.39 5.64 -14.45
N PRO A 31 -13.88 4.66 -13.67
CA PRO A 31 -13.47 4.94 -12.31
C PRO A 31 -12.43 6.05 -12.35
N SER A 32 -12.72 7.17 -11.68
CA SER A 32 -11.80 8.29 -11.58
C SER A 32 -10.45 7.77 -11.08
N LEU A 33 -9.37 8.11 -11.78
CA LEU A 33 -8.00 7.75 -11.36
C LEU A 33 -7.83 8.06 -9.86
N PRO A 34 -7.11 7.21 -9.11
CA PRO A 34 -6.92 7.42 -7.68
C PRO A 34 -6.36 8.82 -7.42
N ALA A 35 -6.99 9.57 -6.52
CA ALA A 35 -6.53 10.90 -6.18
C ALA A 35 -5.08 10.82 -5.64
N ARG A 36 -4.20 11.66 -6.19
CA ARG A 36 -2.87 11.86 -5.65
C ARG A 36 -3.00 12.44 -4.24
N SER A 37 -2.30 11.85 -3.29
CA SER A 37 -2.40 12.20 -1.87
C SER A 37 -1.44 13.29 -1.42
N GLN A 38 -0.37 13.53 -2.17
CA GLN A 38 0.59 14.61 -1.91
C GLN A 38 0.25 15.86 -2.74
N ARG A 39 0.76 17.01 -2.30
CA ARG A 39 0.61 18.27 -3.04
C ARG A 39 1.31 18.20 -4.39
N GLU A 40 0.78 18.90 -5.39
CA GLU A 40 1.34 18.95 -6.74
C GLU A 40 2.83 19.32 -6.76
N CYS A 41 3.22 20.34 -5.97
CA CYS A 41 4.61 20.76 -5.84
C CYS A 41 5.58 19.65 -5.41
N CYS A 42 5.12 18.69 -4.60
CA CYS A 42 5.93 17.54 -4.19
C CYS A 42 6.16 16.59 -5.36
N TYR A 43 5.13 16.34 -6.18
CA TYR A 43 5.28 15.51 -7.38
C TYR A 43 6.18 16.20 -8.42
N THR A 44 6.03 17.50 -8.61
CA THR A 44 6.90 18.29 -9.50
C THR A 44 8.36 18.21 -9.05
N SER A 45 8.62 18.41 -7.75
CA SER A 45 9.98 18.27 -7.20
C SER A 45 10.52 16.84 -7.35
N ALA A 46 9.65 15.82 -7.22
CA ALA A 46 10.05 14.42 -7.29
C ALA A 46 10.39 13.93 -8.71
N LEU A 47 10.13 14.74 -9.76
CA LEU A 47 10.60 14.47 -11.13
C LEU A 47 12.13 14.49 -11.22
N ASP A 48 12.79 15.26 -10.38
CA ASP A 48 14.23 15.11 -10.15
C ASP A 48 14.45 13.91 -9.21
N GLU A 49 15.09 12.86 -9.71
CA GLU A 49 15.37 11.64 -8.93
C GLU A 49 16.32 11.91 -7.75
N ALA A 50 17.19 12.92 -7.86
CA ALA A 50 18.11 13.31 -6.80
C ALA A 50 17.44 14.18 -5.73
N ALA A 51 16.25 14.73 -6.00
CA ALA A 51 15.52 15.54 -5.03
C ALA A 51 15.05 14.68 -3.85
N THR A 52 15.47 15.10 -2.66
CA THR A 52 15.11 14.50 -1.37
C THR A 52 14.06 15.32 -0.61
N PHE A 53 13.90 16.60 -0.95
CA PHE A 53 12.93 17.53 -0.38
C PHE A 53 12.18 18.28 -1.49
N CYS A 54 10.94 18.66 -1.23
CA CYS A 54 10.19 19.54 -2.11
C CYS A 54 10.78 20.96 -2.05
N ALA A 55 11.09 21.53 -3.22
CA ALA A 55 11.69 22.86 -3.32
C ALA A 55 10.77 23.98 -2.81
N GLU A 56 9.45 23.79 -2.91
CA GLU A 56 8.47 24.81 -2.53
C GLU A 56 8.03 24.70 -1.06
N CYS A 57 7.60 23.50 -0.63
CA CYS A 57 7.04 23.32 0.71
C CYS A 57 8.01 22.73 1.74
N GLY A 58 9.23 22.38 1.33
CA GLY A 58 10.27 21.84 2.21
C GLY A 58 10.00 20.44 2.76
N LYS A 59 8.87 19.80 2.41
CA LYS A 59 8.56 18.45 2.89
C LYS A 59 9.54 17.41 2.33
N PRO A 60 9.93 16.39 3.12
CA PRO A 60 10.71 15.26 2.62
C PRO A 60 9.92 14.49 1.56
N LEU A 61 10.59 14.08 0.48
CA LEU A 61 10.00 13.30 -0.61
C LEU A 61 10.12 11.81 -0.28
N LEU A 62 9.16 11.29 0.47
CA LEU A 62 9.08 9.87 0.79
C LEU A 62 8.56 9.10 -0.42
N ARG A 63 9.48 8.40 -1.09
CA ARG A 63 9.20 7.62 -2.30
C ARG A 63 8.62 6.24 -1.95
N CYS A 64 7.69 5.78 -2.79
CA CYS A 64 7.20 4.41 -2.77
C CYS A 64 8.36 3.42 -2.99
N MET A 65 8.27 2.21 -2.44
CA MET A 65 9.24 1.15 -2.74
C MET A 65 9.41 0.90 -4.25
N ALA A 66 8.38 1.23 -5.02
CA ALA A 66 8.25 1.01 -6.45
C ALA A 66 8.33 2.31 -7.27
N THR A 67 8.90 3.40 -6.72
CA THR A 67 8.88 4.70 -7.39
C THR A 67 9.52 4.70 -8.78
N GLU A 68 10.49 3.82 -9.05
CA GLU A 68 11.06 3.61 -10.40
C GLU A 68 10.00 3.25 -11.44
N GLU A 69 8.93 2.53 -11.06
CA GLU A 69 7.82 2.20 -11.95
C GLU A 69 6.65 3.17 -11.82
N CYS A 70 6.30 3.58 -10.60
CA CYS A 70 5.05 4.28 -10.35
C CYS A 70 5.18 5.81 -10.23
N GLY A 71 6.40 6.34 -10.07
CA GLY A 71 6.62 7.76 -9.73
C GLY A 71 5.94 8.21 -8.44
N GLY A 72 5.41 7.27 -7.65
CA GLY A 72 4.51 7.54 -6.54
C GLY A 72 5.26 8.02 -5.30
N LEU A 73 4.65 8.98 -4.61
CA LEU A 73 5.06 9.43 -3.28
C LEU A 73 4.12 8.84 -2.23
N LEU A 74 4.65 8.55 -1.05
CA LEU A 74 3.89 8.13 0.10
C LEU A 74 3.19 9.35 0.72
N ASN A 75 1.94 9.17 1.15
CA ASN A 75 1.24 10.15 1.97
C ASN A 75 1.77 10.16 3.42
N ASP A 76 1.23 11.03 4.26
CA ASP A 76 1.62 11.13 5.67
C ASP A 76 1.29 9.85 6.47
N SER A 77 0.39 8.98 5.99
CA SER A 77 0.17 7.65 6.57
C SER A 77 1.11 6.56 6.02
N GLY A 78 1.90 6.83 4.99
CA GLY A 78 2.79 5.83 4.37
C GLY A 78 2.17 5.01 3.24
N LEU A 79 1.00 5.40 2.73
CA LEU A 79 0.32 4.76 1.59
C LEU A 79 0.76 5.40 0.26
N CYS A 80 1.06 4.57 -0.74
CA CYS A 80 1.18 5.01 -2.12
C CYS A 80 -0.16 4.85 -2.85
N THR A 81 -0.87 5.96 -3.10
CA THR A 81 -2.19 5.92 -3.80
C THR A 81 -2.10 5.55 -5.27
N VAL A 82 -0.88 5.53 -5.85
CA VAL A 82 -0.65 5.06 -7.21
C VAL A 82 -0.60 3.54 -7.26
N CYS A 83 0.18 2.90 -6.38
CA CYS A 83 0.34 1.44 -6.39
C CYS A 83 -0.80 0.68 -5.68
N VAL A 84 -1.53 1.35 -4.78
CA VAL A 84 -2.53 0.71 -3.93
C VAL A 84 -3.83 1.51 -3.97
N ALA A 85 -4.73 1.06 -4.82
CA ALA A 85 -6.05 1.66 -5.01
C ALA A 85 -7.14 0.57 -5.09
N PRO A 86 -7.38 -0.18 -4.00
CA PRO A 86 -8.47 -1.13 -3.96
C PRO A 86 -9.81 -0.39 -3.99
N HIS A 87 -10.75 -0.96 -4.72
CA HIS A 87 -12.11 -0.49 -4.80
C HIS A 87 -13.07 -1.64 -4.52
N LEU A 88 -14.21 -1.34 -3.92
CA LEU A 88 -15.27 -2.29 -3.66
C LEU A 88 -16.55 -1.73 -4.27
N GLU A 89 -17.25 -2.56 -5.03
CA GLU A 89 -18.56 -2.24 -5.57
C GLU A 89 -19.57 -3.31 -5.14
N VAL A 90 -20.80 -2.90 -4.85
CA VAL A 90 -21.93 -3.83 -4.72
C VAL A 90 -22.54 -3.97 -6.10
N ASP A 91 -22.65 -5.21 -6.58
CA ASP A 91 -23.08 -5.49 -7.95
C ASP A 91 -24.52 -4.98 -8.19
N ALA A 92 -24.83 -4.63 -9.45
CA ALA A 92 -26.19 -4.32 -9.84
C ALA A 92 -27.08 -5.56 -9.69
N GLY A 93 -28.32 -5.39 -9.23
CA GLY A 93 -29.20 -6.50 -8.92
C GLY A 93 -28.95 -7.15 -7.55
N ALA A 94 -28.07 -6.59 -6.72
CA ALA A 94 -27.88 -7.06 -5.35
C ALA A 94 -29.11 -6.74 -4.49
N LEU A 95 -29.58 -7.75 -3.75
CA LEU A 95 -30.61 -7.60 -2.73
C LEU A 95 -30.05 -6.78 -1.56
N THR A 96 -30.53 -5.54 -1.41
CA THR A 96 -30.10 -4.64 -0.32
C THR A 96 -31.15 -4.49 0.78
N ALA A 97 -32.32 -5.12 0.61
CA ALA A 97 -33.39 -5.18 1.58
C ALA A 97 -33.63 -6.64 2.01
N VAL A 98 -33.73 -6.85 3.32
CA VAL A 98 -33.94 -8.18 3.95
C VAL A 98 -35.17 -8.10 4.85
N LYS A 99 -35.93 -9.19 4.94
CA LYS A 99 -37.00 -9.32 5.96
C LYS A 99 -36.39 -9.66 7.31
N VAL A 100 -37.09 -9.30 8.40
CA VAL A 100 -36.68 -9.68 9.76
C VAL A 100 -36.57 -11.21 9.85
N GLY A 101 -35.44 -11.71 10.35
CA GLY A 101 -35.11 -13.14 10.44
C GLY A 101 -34.48 -13.75 9.18
N GLY A 102 -34.32 -12.98 8.10
CA GLY A 102 -33.63 -13.42 6.88
C GLY A 102 -32.11 -13.21 6.94
N ALA A 103 -31.36 -14.10 6.29
CA ALA A 103 -29.94 -13.92 5.98
C ALA A 103 -29.79 -13.52 4.51
N VAL A 104 -28.78 -12.71 4.18
CA VAL A 104 -28.50 -12.30 2.79
C VAL A 104 -27.04 -12.49 2.45
N SER A 105 -26.79 -12.95 1.23
CA SER A 105 -25.48 -12.94 0.60
C SER A 105 -25.42 -11.75 -0.35
N LEU A 106 -24.52 -10.81 -0.07
CA LEU A 106 -24.29 -9.62 -0.88
C LEU A 106 -23.22 -9.94 -1.93
N PRO A 107 -23.57 -9.97 -3.22
CA PRO A 107 -22.57 -10.05 -4.29
C PRO A 107 -21.84 -8.70 -4.38
N VAL A 108 -20.52 -8.75 -4.27
CA VAL A 108 -19.65 -7.60 -4.37
C VAL A 108 -18.53 -7.89 -5.35
N SER A 109 -17.99 -6.86 -5.99
CA SER A 109 -16.80 -6.96 -6.81
C SER A 109 -15.66 -6.12 -6.23
N ILE A 110 -14.47 -6.70 -6.20
CA ILE A 110 -13.25 -6.03 -5.73
C ILE A 110 -12.39 -5.71 -6.96
N ALA A 111 -12.05 -4.44 -7.12
CA ALA A 111 -11.26 -3.95 -8.26
C ALA A 111 -9.93 -3.31 -7.84
N ASN A 112 -8.93 -3.44 -8.70
CA ASN A 112 -7.66 -2.73 -8.56
C ASN A 112 -7.60 -1.57 -9.56
N LEU A 113 -7.87 -0.36 -9.07
CA LEU A 113 -7.91 0.86 -9.89
C LEU A 113 -6.54 1.55 -10.01
N SER A 114 -5.46 0.86 -9.63
CA SER A 114 -4.09 1.37 -9.79
C SER A 114 -3.83 1.71 -11.27
N PRO A 115 -3.34 2.92 -11.61
CA PRO A 115 -2.97 3.24 -13.00
C PRO A 115 -1.66 2.57 -13.45
N VAL A 116 -0.92 1.95 -12.53
CA VAL A 116 0.31 1.22 -12.84
C VAL A 116 0.02 -0.28 -12.90
N GLY A 117 0.69 -1.00 -13.79
CA GLY A 117 0.48 -2.43 -14.10
C GLY A 117 0.81 -3.43 -12.98
N ARG A 118 0.77 -3.00 -11.72
CA ARG A 118 1.12 -3.78 -10.55
C ARG A 118 -0.11 -4.47 -9.94
N PRO A 119 -0.06 -5.79 -9.74
CA PRO A 119 -1.15 -6.51 -9.09
C PRO A 119 -1.23 -6.17 -7.60
N LEU A 120 -2.44 -6.23 -7.07
CA LEU A 120 -2.71 -6.36 -5.64
C LEU A 120 -2.88 -7.83 -5.29
N PHE A 121 -2.35 -8.21 -4.13
CA PHE A 121 -2.59 -9.52 -3.54
C PHE A 121 -3.58 -9.35 -2.40
N ILE A 122 -4.76 -9.94 -2.50
CA ILE A 122 -5.77 -9.93 -1.45
C ILE A 122 -5.36 -10.98 -0.42
N THR A 123 -5.16 -10.53 0.82
CA THR A 123 -4.69 -11.38 1.92
C THR A 123 -5.79 -11.68 2.94
N GLY A 124 -6.97 -11.10 2.75
CA GLY A 124 -8.16 -11.43 3.52
C GLY A 124 -9.30 -10.43 3.31
N LEU A 125 -10.51 -10.91 3.56
CA LEU A 125 -11.75 -10.14 3.53
C LEU A 125 -12.53 -10.50 4.79
N TRP A 126 -12.99 -9.50 5.52
CA TRP A 126 -13.82 -9.69 6.68
C TRP A 126 -15.05 -8.80 6.61
N SER A 127 -16.12 -9.26 7.24
CA SER A 127 -17.31 -8.47 7.47
C SER A 127 -17.73 -8.52 8.93
N ARG A 128 -18.44 -7.49 9.39
CA ARG A 128 -19.12 -7.50 10.69
C ARG A 128 -20.37 -6.65 10.67
N GLU A 129 -21.32 -7.01 11.52
CA GLU A 129 -22.57 -6.29 11.72
C GLU A 129 -22.51 -5.50 13.04
N GLY A 130 -22.73 -4.18 12.97
CA GLY A 130 -22.69 -3.32 14.16
C GLY A 130 -21.37 -3.39 14.94
N THR A 131 -21.44 -3.79 16.21
CA THR A 131 -20.29 -3.96 17.11
C THR A 131 -19.88 -5.43 17.30
N GLY A 132 -20.38 -6.34 16.46
CA GLY A 132 -20.01 -7.76 16.51
C GLY A 132 -18.56 -8.02 16.12
N ASP A 133 -18.15 -9.28 16.24
CA ASP A 133 -16.82 -9.72 15.85
C ASP A 133 -16.65 -9.74 14.32
N TRP A 134 -15.40 -9.60 13.89
CA TRP A 134 -15.03 -9.76 12.48
C TRP A 134 -15.16 -11.23 12.08
N ARG A 135 -15.93 -11.50 11.03
CA ARG A 135 -16.01 -12.80 10.38
C ARG A 135 -15.22 -12.76 9.07
N GLU A 136 -14.38 -13.76 8.85
CA GLU A 136 -13.65 -13.92 7.59
C GLU A 136 -14.59 -14.46 6.50
N GLU A 137 -14.50 -13.86 5.31
CA GLU A 137 -15.25 -14.26 4.13
C GLU A 137 -14.30 -14.97 3.16
N ASP A 138 -14.77 -16.07 2.56
CA ASP A 138 -13.99 -16.79 1.55
C ASP A 138 -14.08 -16.07 0.19
N ILE A 139 -12.92 -15.80 -0.40
CA ILE A 139 -12.78 -15.09 -1.67
C ILE A 139 -12.41 -16.08 -2.79
N GLY A 140 -11.82 -17.24 -2.48
CA GLY A 140 -11.39 -18.24 -3.48
C GLY A 140 -10.28 -17.80 -4.45
N TRP A 141 -9.75 -16.58 -4.31
CA TRP A 141 -8.67 -16.04 -5.14
C TRP A 141 -7.84 -15.00 -4.37
N GLU A 142 -6.56 -14.86 -4.76
CA GLU A 142 -5.61 -13.99 -4.04
C GLU A 142 -5.01 -12.87 -4.88
N ARG A 143 -5.11 -12.91 -6.21
CA ARG A 143 -4.42 -11.96 -7.10
C ARG A 143 -5.41 -11.15 -7.92
N LEU A 144 -5.22 -9.85 -7.93
CA LEU A 144 -6.01 -8.88 -8.69
C LEU A 144 -5.09 -7.99 -9.54
N ASN A 145 -5.08 -8.20 -10.85
CA ASN A 145 -4.26 -7.38 -11.74
C ASN A 145 -4.86 -5.98 -11.91
N THR A 146 -4.06 -5.06 -12.43
CA THR A 146 -4.49 -3.69 -12.71
C THR A 146 -5.66 -3.65 -13.68
N GLY A 147 -6.70 -2.88 -13.34
CA GLY A 147 -7.92 -2.75 -14.13
C GLY A 147 -8.84 -3.98 -14.07
N GLU A 148 -8.45 -5.03 -13.36
CA GLU A 148 -9.26 -6.22 -13.14
C GLU A 148 -10.26 -5.96 -12.01
N SER A 149 -11.48 -6.50 -12.15
CA SER A 149 -12.49 -6.61 -11.10
C SER A 149 -12.85 -8.08 -10.94
N ARG A 150 -12.99 -8.55 -9.70
CA ARG A 150 -13.32 -9.95 -9.39
C ARG A 150 -14.45 -10.06 -8.37
N PRO A 151 -15.36 -11.02 -8.55
CA PRO A 151 -16.47 -11.20 -7.64
C PRO A 151 -16.00 -11.78 -6.30
N ALA A 152 -16.69 -11.39 -5.25
CA ALA A 152 -16.65 -11.95 -3.91
C ALA A 152 -18.07 -11.92 -3.32
N SER A 153 -18.25 -12.61 -2.20
CA SER A 153 -19.55 -12.66 -1.51
C SER A 153 -19.37 -12.29 -0.06
N ILE A 154 -20.31 -11.48 0.46
CA ILE A 154 -20.34 -11.12 1.87
C ILE A 154 -21.63 -11.66 2.46
N ALA A 155 -21.52 -12.60 3.40
CA ALA A 155 -22.68 -13.05 4.14
C ALA A 155 -23.16 -11.97 5.12
N VAL A 156 -24.46 -11.88 5.34
CA VAL A 156 -25.08 -11.08 6.40
C VAL A 156 -26.02 -12.01 7.14
N ASN A 157 -25.78 -12.16 8.43
CA ASN A 157 -26.52 -13.08 9.30
C ASN A 157 -27.97 -12.61 9.49
N GLN A 158 -28.76 -13.43 10.19
CA GLN A 158 -30.17 -13.15 10.43
C GLN A 158 -30.35 -11.82 11.16
N ILE A 159 -30.95 -10.84 10.46
CA ILE A 159 -31.22 -9.54 11.03
C ILE A 159 -32.50 -9.60 11.87
N THR A 160 -32.35 -9.51 13.19
CA THR A 160 -33.46 -9.75 14.13
C THR A 160 -34.33 -8.53 14.43
N LYS A 161 -33.96 -7.35 13.92
CA LYS A 161 -34.69 -6.09 14.17
C LYS A 161 -34.92 -5.32 12.88
N PRO A 162 -36.08 -4.66 12.71
CA PRO A 162 -36.28 -3.73 11.61
C PRO A 162 -35.42 -2.47 11.78
N GLY A 163 -35.18 -1.75 10.69
CA GLY A 163 -34.43 -0.49 10.65
C GLY A 163 -33.17 -0.55 9.78
N ALA A 164 -32.31 0.46 9.94
CA ALA A 164 -31.04 0.54 9.21
C ALA A 164 -29.94 -0.25 9.93
N HIS A 165 -29.27 -1.15 9.20
CA HIS A 165 -28.18 -2.00 9.68
C HIS A 165 -26.89 -1.65 8.95
N GLY A 166 -25.82 -1.47 9.72
CA GLY A 166 -24.50 -1.21 9.17
C GLY A 166 -23.69 -2.50 9.07
N VAL A 167 -23.28 -2.86 7.86
CA VAL A 167 -22.30 -3.90 7.59
C VAL A 167 -20.96 -3.22 7.33
N LYS A 168 -19.98 -3.48 8.20
CA LYS A 168 -18.60 -3.05 8.01
C LYS A 168 -17.85 -4.11 7.25
N ILE A 169 -17.11 -3.68 6.24
CA ILE A 169 -16.31 -4.54 5.38
C ILE A 169 -14.85 -4.14 5.58
N LEU A 170 -13.96 -5.11 5.68
CA LEU A 170 -12.52 -4.94 5.84
C LEU A 170 -11.80 -5.78 4.80
N LEU A 171 -10.94 -5.16 4.00
CA LEU A 171 -10.14 -5.80 2.97
C LEU A 171 -8.66 -5.62 3.30
N ALA A 172 -7.91 -6.71 3.44
CA ALA A 172 -6.46 -6.65 3.54
C ALA A 172 -5.83 -6.92 2.16
N VAL A 173 -4.88 -6.05 1.80
CA VAL A 173 -4.16 -6.13 0.52
C VAL A 173 -2.67 -5.98 0.73
N ALA A 174 -1.90 -6.68 -0.09
CA ALA A 174 -0.46 -6.54 -0.20
C ALA A 174 -0.06 -6.07 -1.60
N SER A 175 0.86 -5.10 -1.64
CA SER A 175 1.58 -4.72 -2.86
C SER A 175 3.01 -5.23 -2.75
N ARG A 176 3.51 -5.88 -3.81
CA ARG A 176 4.86 -6.48 -3.84
C ARG A 176 5.75 -5.76 -4.84
N TRP A 177 7.03 -5.59 -4.49
CA TRP A 177 8.06 -5.08 -5.39
C TRP A 177 9.40 -5.76 -5.12
N ARG A 178 9.96 -6.46 -6.12
CA ARG A 178 11.18 -7.25 -5.94
C ARG A 178 11.01 -8.18 -4.72
N TRP A 179 11.85 -8.04 -3.69
CA TRP A 179 11.78 -8.81 -2.44
C TRP A 179 10.96 -8.15 -1.32
N ARG A 180 10.37 -6.97 -1.58
CA ARG A 180 9.65 -6.16 -0.60
C ARG A 180 8.14 -6.32 -0.73
N GLN A 181 7.45 -6.16 0.39
CA GLN A 181 5.99 -6.23 0.47
C GLN A 181 5.44 -5.19 1.43
N GLU A 182 4.51 -4.36 0.96
CA GLU A 182 3.74 -3.45 1.81
C GLU A 182 2.31 -3.96 1.94
N CYS A 183 1.86 -4.14 3.19
CA CYS A 183 0.51 -4.61 3.53
C CYS A 183 -0.33 -3.45 4.07
N TYR A 184 -1.62 -3.48 3.73
CA TYR A 184 -2.60 -2.47 4.11
C TYR A 184 -3.94 -3.13 4.40
N ALA A 185 -4.77 -2.48 5.20
CA ALA A 185 -6.16 -2.84 5.38
C ALA A 185 -7.04 -1.63 5.06
N PHE A 186 -8.17 -1.87 4.42
CA PHE A 186 -9.12 -0.86 4.00
C PHE A 186 -10.51 -1.25 4.49
N THR A 187 -11.26 -0.28 4.98
CA THR A 187 -12.62 -0.49 5.44
C THR A 187 -13.61 0.39 4.69
N THR A 188 -14.84 -0.10 4.60
CA THR A 188 -15.98 0.67 4.15
C THR A 188 -17.24 0.23 4.90
N ASP A 189 -18.23 1.10 4.91
CA ASP A 189 -19.51 0.92 5.60
C ASP A 189 -20.63 0.80 4.56
N LEU A 190 -21.32 -0.33 4.56
CA LEU A 190 -22.54 -0.54 3.79
C LEU A 190 -23.75 -0.43 4.72
N LYS A 191 -24.77 0.32 4.30
CA LYS A 191 -26.04 0.44 5.04
C LYS A 191 -27.11 -0.38 4.34
N LEU A 192 -27.69 -1.33 5.06
CA LEU A 192 -28.83 -2.15 4.64
C LEU A 192 -30.09 -1.67 5.36
N THR A 193 -31.22 -1.66 4.67
CA THR A 193 -32.51 -1.31 5.30
C THR A 193 -33.38 -2.56 5.43
N VAL A 194 -33.85 -2.85 6.64
CA VAL A 194 -34.70 -3.99 6.95
C VAL A 194 -36.10 -3.49 7.31
N SER A 195 -37.10 -3.89 6.54
CA SER A 195 -38.50 -3.49 6.76
C SER A 195 -39.16 -4.31 7.87
N GLU A 196 -40.03 -3.67 8.67
CA GLU A 196 -41.02 -4.40 9.47
C GLU A 196 -42.00 -5.10 8.53
N ASP A 197 -42.39 -6.34 8.87
CA ASP A 197 -43.63 -6.93 8.34
C ASP A 197 -44.82 -6.13 8.90
N ARG A 198 -45.09 -4.96 8.33
CA ARG A 198 -46.39 -4.28 8.44
C ARG A 198 -47.05 -4.33 7.08
N ALA A 199 -48.28 -4.83 7.06
CA ALA A 199 -49.06 -5.09 5.86
C ALA A 199 -49.39 -3.85 4.99
N GLU A 200 -48.96 -2.64 5.35
CA GLU A 200 -49.28 -1.42 4.60
C GLU A 200 -48.18 -0.35 4.74
N ALA A 201 -47.04 -0.53 4.04
CA ALA A 201 -46.22 0.59 3.56
C ALA A 201 -45.13 0.05 2.63
N ALA A 202 -45.09 0.56 1.39
CA ALA A 202 -43.98 0.30 0.48
C ALA A 202 -42.67 0.86 1.08
N PRO A 203 -41.57 0.08 1.12
CA PRO A 203 -40.30 0.54 1.66
C PRO A 203 -39.67 1.60 0.75
N ILE A 204 -39.31 2.75 1.32
CA ILE A 204 -38.53 3.80 0.66
C ILE A 204 -37.06 3.58 1.05
N VAL A 205 -36.18 3.36 0.06
CA VAL A 205 -34.73 3.18 0.29
C VAL A 205 -33.99 4.48 -0.02
N ASN A 206 -33.31 5.01 1.00
CA ASN A 206 -32.41 6.15 0.88
C ASN A 206 -30.96 5.67 1.03
N ILE A 207 -30.14 5.83 -0.02
CA ILE A 207 -28.70 5.58 0.04
C ILE A 207 -27.99 6.93 0.13
N GLY A 208 -27.32 7.18 1.25
CA GLY A 208 -26.44 8.33 1.42
C GLY A 208 -25.02 7.87 1.73
N GLY A 209 -24.11 8.05 0.76
CA GLY A 209 -22.67 7.95 1.01
C GLY A 209 -22.21 9.12 1.86
N GLN A 210 -21.87 8.87 3.13
CA GLN A 210 -21.40 9.93 4.02
C GLN A 210 -19.93 10.24 3.76
N SER A 211 -19.69 11.34 3.06
CA SER A 211 -18.49 12.15 3.26
C SER A 211 -18.64 12.94 4.55
N ALA A 212 -17.54 13.12 5.28
CA ALA A 212 -17.50 13.94 6.48
C ALA A 212 -18.05 15.36 6.20
N GLY A 213 -19.08 15.78 6.95
CA GLY A 213 -19.60 17.15 6.99
C GLY A 213 -20.44 17.57 5.79
N HIS A 214 -21.71 17.91 6.06
CA HIS A 214 -22.72 18.46 5.15
C HIS A 214 -23.56 17.42 4.38
N GLY A 215 -24.80 17.26 4.84
CA GLY A 215 -25.81 16.44 4.22
C GLY A 215 -26.40 17.12 2.99
N ASN A 216 -26.42 16.39 1.88
CA ASN A 216 -27.32 16.65 0.78
C ASN A 216 -28.22 15.42 0.60
N THR A 217 -29.49 15.58 0.98
CA THR A 217 -30.57 14.64 0.73
C THR A 217 -31.14 14.94 -0.65
N VAL A 218 -31.07 14.00 -1.60
CA VAL A 218 -31.77 14.14 -2.89
C VAL A 218 -33.15 13.50 -2.75
N TYR A 219 -34.20 14.29 -2.95
CA TYR A 219 -35.59 13.83 -3.02
C TYR A 219 -35.93 13.41 -4.45
N ILE A 220 -36.50 12.22 -4.64
CA ILE A 220 -37.29 11.90 -5.84
C ILE A 220 -38.59 11.24 -5.39
N SER A 221 -39.73 11.89 -5.69
CA SER A 221 -41.07 11.36 -5.43
C SER A 221 -41.58 10.56 -6.64
N GLY A 222 -42.32 9.48 -6.40
CA GLY A 222 -43.11 8.82 -7.44
C GLY A 222 -44.06 7.79 -6.84
N LYS A 223 -45.34 7.88 -7.20
CA LYS A 223 -46.50 7.14 -6.67
C LYS A 223 -46.51 5.64 -7.00
N SER A 224 -47.32 4.94 -6.21
CA SER A 224 -47.66 3.52 -6.19
C SER A 224 -48.01 2.86 -7.52
N GLU A 225 -47.69 1.56 -7.65
CA GLU A 225 -48.68 0.50 -7.95
C GLU A 225 -48.10 -0.90 -7.66
N THR A 226 -48.99 -1.80 -7.25
CA THR A 226 -48.79 -3.15 -6.69
C THR A 226 -47.98 -4.12 -7.56
N ARG A 227 -46.78 -4.44 -7.11
CA ARG A 227 -46.06 -5.72 -7.24
C ARG A 227 -45.06 -5.75 -6.08
N GLU A 228 -44.85 -6.89 -5.42
CA GLU A 228 -43.85 -7.04 -4.35
C GLU A 228 -42.45 -6.88 -4.94
N THR A 229 -41.98 -5.63 -5.06
CA THR A 229 -40.70 -5.32 -5.68
C THR A 229 -39.61 -5.48 -4.63
N GLN A 230 -38.89 -6.60 -4.70
CA GLN A 230 -37.57 -6.71 -4.07
C GLN A 230 -36.75 -5.48 -4.46
N THR A 231 -36.22 -4.75 -3.48
CA THR A 231 -35.42 -3.56 -3.79
C THR A 231 -34.02 -4.00 -4.18
N LEU A 232 -33.81 -4.08 -5.48
CA LEU A 232 -32.52 -4.37 -6.11
C LEU A 232 -31.76 -3.06 -6.34
N THR A 233 -30.43 -3.09 -6.24
CA THR A 233 -29.59 -2.01 -6.77
C THR A 233 -29.82 -1.90 -8.28
N GLN A 234 -30.31 -0.74 -8.75
CA GLN A 234 -30.49 -0.50 -10.19
C GLN A 234 -29.15 -0.29 -10.92
N GLU A 235 -28.16 0.23 -10.19
CA GLU A 235 -26.80 0.48 -10.66
C GLU A 235 -25.81 -0.05 -9.62
N ALA A 236 -24.59 -0.39 -10.06
CA ALA A 236 -23.52 -0.81 -9.15
C ALA A 236 -23.21 0.31 -8.15
N LEU A 237 -23.20 -0.03 -6.86
CA LEU A 237 -22.91 0.94 -5.80
C LEU A 237 -21.42 0.92 -5.50
N GLN A 238 -20.73 1.99 -5.90
CA GLN A 238 -19.31 2.17 -5.56
C GLN A 238 -19.13 2.54 -4.09
N LEU A 239 -18.40 1.71 -3.36
CA LEU A 239 -18.07 1.92 -1.96
C LEU A 239 -16.65 2.46 -1.85
N ARG A 240 -16.54 3.69 -1.34
CA ARG A 240 -15.22 4.28 -1.07
C ARG A 240 -14.55 3.50 0.05
N MET A 241 -13.37 2.98 -0.25
CA MET A 241 -12.50 2.30 0.68
C MET A 241 -11.62 3.34 1.41
N VAL A 242 -11.54 3.24 2.73
CA VAL A 242 -10.69 4.10 3.58
C VAL A 242 -9.69 3.23 4.31
N ARG A 243 -8.42 3.64 4.34
CA ARG A 243 -7.38 2.88 5.03
C ARG A 243 -7.69 2.76 6.54
N ALA A 244 -7.55 1.55 7.07
CA ALA A 244 -7.92 1.17 8.42
C ALA A 244 -6.68 0.85 9.27
N GLU A 245 -5.86 1.86 9.60
CA GLU A 245 -4.58 1.69 10.32
C GLU A 245 -4.68 0.99 11.68
N LYS A 246 -5.83 1.09 12.35
CA LYS A 246 -6.07 0.35 13.61
C LYS A 246 -6.22 -1.15 13.35
N GLU A 247 -6.94 -1.52 12.29
CA GLU A 247 -7.12 -2.92 11.90
C GLU A 247 -5.83 -3.50 11.32
N GLU A 248 -5.02 -2.70 10.61
CA GLU A 248 -3.67 -3.11 10.14
C GLU A 248 -2.80 -3.61 11.29
N ARG A 249 -2.80 -2.91 12.43
CA ARG A 249 -2.07 -3.32 13.64
C ARG A 249 -2.71 -4.53 14.31
N ARG A 250 -4.04 -4.54 14.48
CA ARG A 250 -4.76 -5.67 15.08
C ARG A 250 -4.51 -6.98 14.34
N LEU A 251 -4.42 -6.92 13.01
CA LEU A 251 -4.15 -8.08 12.14
C LEU A 251 -2.66 -8.41 12.02
N GLY A 252 -1.76 -7.65 12.66
CA GLY A 252 -0.31 -7.85 12.52
C GLY A 252 0.22 -7.59 11.11
N LEU A 253 -0.52 -6.85 10.28
CA LEU A 253 -0.11 -6.49 8.91
C LEU A 253 0.96 -5.40 8.93
N ARG A 254 0.92 -4.52 9.93
CA ARG A 254 1.88 -3.43 10.11
C ARG A 254 2.24 -3.24 11.58
N GLY A 255 3.43 -2.71 11.83
CA GLY A 255 3.99 -2.56 13.17
C GLY A 255 4.60 -3.85 13.71
N MET A 256 5.22 -3.73 14.87
CA MET A 256 5.90 -4.79 15.62
C MET A 256 5.02 -5.20 16.81
N ASP A 257 5.46 -6.22 17.55
CA ASP A 257 4.77 -6.66 18.76
C ASP A 257 4.72 -5.53 19.82
N GLY A 258 3.63 -5.49 20.60
CA GLY A 258 3.47 -4.53 21.70
C GLY A 258 3.07 -3.10 21.28
N ASP A 259 2.31 -2.96 20.18
CA ASP A 259 1.84 -1.67 19.64
C ASP A 259 2.97 -0.70 19.24
N ILE A 260 4.20 -1.18 19.03
CA ILE A 260 5.30 -0.35 18.54
C ILE A 260 5.33 -0.38 17.01
N TRP A 261 5.49 0.77 16.35
CA TRP A 261 5.67 0.79 14.89
C TRP A 261 6.67 1.86 14.46
N VAL A 262 7.37 1.59 13.35
CA VAL A 262 8.39 2.46 12.75
C VAL A 262 7.86 2.99 11.43
N PRO A 263 7.22 4.17 11.37
CA PRO A 263 6.77 4.77 10.11
C PRO A 263 7.89 5.03 9.11
N ARG A 264 7.55 5.14 7.82
CA ARG A 264 8.49 5.52 6.75
C ARG A 264 9.13 6.90 6.94
N ASN A 265 8.52 7.79 7.74
CA ASN A 265 9.04 9.13 8.04
C ASN A 265 9.88 9.20 9.32
N THR A 266 10.21 8.04 9.94
CA THR A 266 11.05 7.96 11.14
C THR A 266 12.42 8.56 10.88
N GLU A 267 12.93 9.37 11.82
CA GLU A 267 14.27 9.93 11.74
C GLU A 267 15.33 8.87 12.08
N PHE A 268 16.38 8.74 11.27
CA PHE A 268 17.56 7.94 11.58
C PHE A 268 18.68 8.84 12.06
N SER A 269 19.29 8.48 13.19
CA SER A 269 20.52 9.11 13.67
C SER A 269 21.64 8.11 13.86
N TRP A 270 22.86 8.60 13.68
CA TRP A 270 24.07 7.79 13.62
C TRP A 270 25.05 8.28 14.67
N ALA A 271 25.40 7.42 15.61
CA ALA A 271 26.36 7.72 16.68
C ALA A 271 27.58 6.80 16.55
N GLY A 272 28.78 7.30 16.87
CA GLY A 272 30.03 6.53 16.74
C GLY A 272 30.54 6.36 15.31
N PHE A 273 29.96 7.07 14.33
CA PHE A 273 30.45 7.11 12.94
C PHE A 273 31.23 8.40 12.68
N ALA A 274 32.25 8.32 11.83
CA ALA A 274 32.84 9.52 11.25
C ALA A 274 31.81 10.24 10.35
N PRO A 275 31.83 11.57 10.23
CA PRO A 275 30.83 12.34 9.49
C PRO A 275 30.60 11.88 8.05
N GLN A 276 31.63 11.39 7.38
CA GLN A 276 31.60 10.89 6.00
C GLN A 276 31.12 9.43 5.87
N HIS A 277 31.03 8.69 6.97
CA HIS A 277 30.71 7.26 6.99
C HIS A 277 29.23 6.95 7.20
N ALA A 278 28.40 7.96 7.45
CA ALA A 278 26.96 7.79 7.66
C ALA A 278 26.19 8.90 6.93
N PRO A 279 24.93 8.66 6.54
CA PRO A 279 24.12 9.68 5.91
C PRO A 279 23.76 10.77 6.93
N ARG A 280 23.26 11.91 6.42
CA ARG A 280 22.71 12.97 7.28
C ARG A 280 21.57 12.41 8.12
N GLN A 281 21.41 12.97 9.32
CA GLN A 281 20.28 12.62 10.19
C GLN A 281 18.97 13.00 9.51
N GLY A 282 17.97 12.13 9.61
CA GLY A 282 16.70 12.28 8.89
C GLY A 282 16.09 10.95 8.48
N PRO A 283 14.91 10.98 7.85
CA PRO A 283 14.31 9.78 7.26
C PRO A 283 15.14 9.22 6.11
N ILE A 284 14.83 7.98 5.70
CA ILE A 284 15.45 7.37 4.52
C ILE A 284 14.86 8.00 3.26
N LEU A 285 15.64 8.85 2.59
CA LEU A 285 15.22 9.63 1.41
C LEU A 285 15.85 9.12 0.10
N THR A 286 16.45 7.94 0.11
CA THR A 286 16.95 7.31 -1.12
C THR A 286 15.78 6.97 -2.05
N SER A 287 16.04 6.88 -3.35
CA SER A 287 14.99 6.65 -4.36
C SER A 287 14.20 5.36 -4.15
N ASP A 288 14.89 4.31 -3.69
CA ASP A 288 14.34 2.99 -3.32
C ASP A 288 13.86 2.92 -1.86
N GLY A 289 14.21 3.92 -1.06
CA GLY A 289 13.91 3.96 0.36
C GLY A 289 14.62 2.89 1.19
N VAL A 290 15.85 2.54 0.77
CA VAL A 290 16.77 1.56 1.36
C VAL A 290 18.14 2.19 1.61
N LEU A 291 18.72 1.93 2.78
CA LEU A 291 20.11 2.26 3.10
C LEU A 291 21.00 1.02 2.97
N GLY A 292 21.99 1.05 2.08
CA GLY A 292 23.01 0.01 1.97
C GLY A 292 24.16 0.24 2.95
N ALA A 293 24.46 -0.74 3.79
CA ALA A 293 25.58 -0.72 4.71
C ALA A 293 26.66 -1.72 4.31
N GLY A 294 27.94 -1.32 4.36
CA GLY A 294 29.06 -2.20 4.00
C GLY A 294 30.38 -1.44 3.92
N ARG A 295 31.45 -2.06 3.40
CA ARG A 295 32.78 -1.42 3.39
C ARG A 295 32.99 -0.36 2.31
N SER A 296 32.08 -0.25 1.34
CA SER A 296 32.23 0.73 0.25
C SER A 296 32.18 2.17 0.78
N ARG A 297 32.76 3.10 0.01
CA ARG A 297 32.51 4.53 0.21
C ARG A 297 31.02 4.85 0.16
N THR A 298 30.63 5.92 0.85
CA THR A 298 29.25 6.39 0.83
C THR A 298 28.94 7.10 -0.49
N ARG A 299 27.66 7.25 -0.85
CA ARG A 299 27.22 8.01 -2.04
C ARG A 299 27.68 9.47 -2.01
N ALA A 300 27.87 10.05 -0.82
CA ALA A 300 28.43 11.39 -0.66
C ALA A 300 29.93 11.46 -1.04
N GLU A 301 30.61 10.31 -1.12
CA GLU A 301 32.00 10.15 -1.53
C GLU A 301 32.10 9.39 -2.87
N ASP A 302 31.10 9.55 -3.75
CA ASP A 302 30.98 8.87 -5.06
C ASP A 302 31.03 7.32 -4.98
N GLY A 303 30.58 6.77 -3.85
CA GLY A 303 30.50 5.33 -3.60
C GLY A 303 29.10 4.72 -3.83
N LEU A 304 29.00 3.41 -3.57
CA LEU A 304 27.78 2.62 -3.78
C LEU A 304 26.97 2.36 -2.49
N GLY A 305 27.50 2.74 -1.33
CA GLY A 305 26.87 2.53 -0.03
C GLY A 305 26.27 3.80 0.56
N ASP A 306 25.50 3.66 1.62
CA ASP A 306 24.97 4.77 2.41
C ASP A 306 25.65 4.86 3.76
N VAL A 307 25.95 3.69 4.35
CA VAL A 307 26.63 3.56 5.64
C VAL A 307 27.92 2.77 5.45
N ARG A 308 29.05 3.39 5.77
CA ARG A 308 30.37 2.78 5.65
C ARG A 308 30.79 2.09 6.94
N LEU A 309 31.04 0.80 6.83
CA LEU A 309 31.46 -0.10 7.89
C LEU A 309 32.92 -0.49 7.66
N LEU A 310 33.77 -0.14 8.61
CA LEU A 310 35.20 -0.48 8.62
C LEU A 310 35.52 -0.95 10.02
N VAL A 311 36.37 -1.96 10.18
CA VAL A 311 36.86 -2.38 11.49
C VAL A 311 38.02 -1.47 11.89
N THR A 312 38.11 -1.12 13.17
CA THR A 312 39.22 -0.35 13.73
C THR A 312 40.03 -1.23 14.67
N ASP A 313 41.34 -1.09 14.65
CA ASP A 313 42.24 -1.73 15.61
C ASP A 313 42.24 -0.99 16.97
N SER A 314 43.04 -1.49 17.91
CA SER A 314 43.17 -0.91 19.26
C SER A 314 43.75 0.51 19.29
N THR A 315 44.44 0.93 18.22
CA THR A 315 44.96 2.29 18.06
C THR A 315 43.92 3.24 17.46
N GLY A 316 42.77 2.72 17.04
CA GLY A 316 41.72 3.46 16.34
C GLY A 316 41.99 3.60 14.84
N ALA A 317 43.07 3.00 14.31
CA ALA A 317 43.34 2.96 12.88
C ALA A 317 42.46 1.90 12.20
N VAL A 318 42.27 2.02 10.88
CA VAL A 318 41.45 1.06 10.13
C VAL A 318 42.20 -0.25 9.97
N ASP A 319 41.64 -1.32 10.53
CA ASP A 319 42.10 -2.69 10.26
C ASP A 319 41.61 -3.09 8.86
N THR A 320 42.52 -3.07 7.89
CA THR A 320 42.20 -3.34 6.49
C THR A 320 41.85 -4.80 6.26
N GLU A 321 42.48 -5.74 6.97
CA GLU A 321 42.24 -7.18 6.79
C GLU A 321 40.88 -7.55 7.41
N ALA A 322 40.59 -7.12 8.64
CA ALA A 322 39.29 -7.36 9.26
C ALA A 322 38.15 -6.65 8.48
N SER A 323 38.40 -5.46 7.94
CA SER A 323 37.42 -4.75 7.09
C SER A 323 37.11 -5.49 5.78
N ARG A 324 38.01 -6.33 5.26
CA ARG A 324 37.77 -7.11 4.04
C ARG A 324 36.78 -8.25 4.25
N LEU A 325 36.53 -8.66 5.50
CA LEU A 325 35.48 -9.64 5.85
C LEU A 325 34.08 -9.09 5.55
N LEU A 326 33.93 -7.77 5.44
CA LEU A 326 32.69 -7.12 5.07
C LEU A 326 32.57 -6.99 3.55
N SER A 327 31.39 -7.31 3.02
CA SER A 327 31.07 -7.04 1.63
C SER A 327 31.00 -5.53 1.37
N ARG A 328 31.18 -5.11 0.10
CA ARG A 328 31.05 -3.69 -0.29
C ARG A 328 29.69 -3.13 0.11
N ARG A 329 28.62 -3.89 -0.15
CA ARG A 329 27.26 -3.76 0.37
C ARG A 329 26.96 -5.09 1.05
N HIS A 330 26.74 -5.06 2.36
CA HIS A 330 26.80 -6.22 3.24
C HIS A 330 25.44 -6.52 3.89
N PHE A 331 24.70 -5.49 4.24
CA PHE A 331 23.27 -5.59 4.51
C PHE A 331 22.56 -4.29 4.10
N GLU A 332 21.25 -4.34 4.07
CA GLU A 332 20.36 -3.24 3.74
C GLU A 332 19.42 -2.98 4.90
N LEU A 333 19.16 -1.70 5.20
CA LEU A 333 18.18 -1.26 6.18
C LEU A 333 17.05 -0.52 5.48
N TYR A 334 15.82 -0.87 5.80
CA TYR A 334 14.64 -0.18 5.28
C TYR A 334 13.47 -0.36 6.22
N VAL A 335 12.45 0.48 6.03
CA VAL A 335 11.17 0.33 6.72
C VAL A 335 10.17 -0.32 5.77
N GLU A 336 9.54 -1.40 6.21
CA GLU A 336 8.54 -2.16 5.47
C GLU A 336 7.39 -2.52 6.41
N CYS A 337 6.13 -2.29 6.00
CA CYS A 337 4.98 -2.55 6.87
C CYS A 337 5.11 -1.90 8.27
N ASP A 338 5.69 -0.71 8.34
CA ASP A 338 6.05 -0.01 9.58
C ASP A 338 6.95 -0.81 10.55
N ARG A 339 7.83 -1.66 10.00
CA ARG A 339 8.86 -2.42 10.72
C ARG A 339 10.24 -2.00 10.22
N LEU A 340 11.16 -1.72 11.15
CA LEU A 340 12.57 -1.60 10.78
C LEU A 340 13.08 -2.98 10.37
N THR A 341 13.56 -3.10 9.15
CA THR A 341 13.93 -4.36 8.53
C THR A 341 15.37 -4.32 8.06
N LEU A 342 16.11 -5.38 8.38
CA LEU A 342 17.44 -5.66 7.87
C LEU A 342 17.37 -6.80 6.87
N ARG A 343 17.95 -6.61 5.69
CA ARG A 343 18.18 -7.68 4.72
C ARG A 343 19.66 -7.93 4.51
N VAL A 344 20.09 -9.16 4.69
CA VAL A 344 21.48 -9.56 4.46
C VAL A 344 21.73 -9.67 2.96
N THR A 345 22.81 -9.05 2.48
CA THR A 345 23.24 -9.09 1.07
C THR A 345 24.68 -9.57 0.89
N GLY A 346 25.44 -9.64 1.98
CA GLY A 346 26.81 -10.13 1.99
C GLY A 346 26.88 -11.63 2.27
N GLN A 347 27.71 -12.34 1.50
CA GLN A 347 27.93 -13.78 1.65
C GLN A 347 28.42 -14.19 3.05
N ALA A 348 29.16 -13.32 3.75
CA ALA A 348 29.66 -13.59 5.09
C ALA A 348 28.56 -13.58 6.18
N GLY A 349 27.35 -13.08 5.87
CA GLY A 349 26.26 -12.99 6.82
C GLY A 349 26.42 -11.89 7.86
N VAL A 350 25.47 -11.83 8.80
CA VAL A 350 25.52 -10.96 9.99
C VAL A 350 25.10 -11.76 11.21
N ARG A 351 25.46 -11.32 12.42
CA ARG A 351 24.80 -11.77 13.65
C ARG A 351 23.86 -10.70 14.19
N ILE A 352 22.69 -11.09 14.67
CA ILE A 352 21.78 -10.21 15.44
C ILE A 352 21.55 -10.88 16.78
N ASN A 353 21.89 -10.19 17.87
CA ASN A 353 21.81 -10.72 19.24
C ASN A 353 22.51 -12.09 19.42
N GLY A 354 23.61 -12.31 18.68
CA GLY A 354 24.38 -13.55 18.69
C GLY A 354 23.94 -14.62 17.68
N GLU A 355 22.71 -14.55 17.15
CA GLU A 355 22.21 -15.48 16.14
C GLU A 355 22.71 -15.10 14.73
N ALA A 356 23.17 -16.08 13.94
CA ALA A 356 23.76 -15.83 12.62
C ALA A 356 22.75 -15.96 11.49
N TYR A 357 22.74 -14.97 10.59
CA TYR A 357 21.88 -14.91 9.40
C TYR A 357 22.73 -14.80 8.13
N GLY A 358 22.47 -15.69 7.18
CA GLY A 358 23.14 -15.71 5.87
C GLY A 358 22.48 -14.81 4.84
N ASP A 359 23.06 -14.79 3.64
CA ASP A 359 22.60 -14.01 2.50
C ASP A 359 21.11 -14.23 2.17
N GLY A 360 20.43 -13.17 1.75
CA GLY A 360 19.01 -13.15 1.40
C GLY A 360 18.04 -13.19 2.57
N LYS A 361 18.51 -13.38 3.81
CA LYS A 361 17.64 -13.35 5.00
C LYS A 361 17.17 -11.94 5.31
N THR A 362 15.89 -11.84 5.67
CA THR A 362 15.21 -10.61 6.08
C THR A 362 14.80 -10.75 7.54
N ILE A 363 15.17 -9.78 8.37
CA ILE A 363 14.97 -9.79 9.82
C ILE A 363 14.34 -8.47 10.24
N THR A 364 13.30 -8.52 11.05
CA THR A 364 12.76 -7.33 11.72
C THR A 364 13.63 -7.00 12.93
N LEU A 365 14.11 -5.76 12.99
CA LEU A 365 14.91 -5.25 14.10
C LEU A 365 14.01 -4.61 15.15
N ASN A 366 14.31 -4.90 16.42
CA ASN A 366 13.64 -4.36 17.60
C ASN A 366 14.52 -3.36 18.34
N ASP A 367 13.92 -2.67 19.32
CA ASP A 367 14.66 -1.82 20.24
C ASP A 367 15.68 -2.64 21.03
N GLY A 368 16.91 -2.14 21.13
CA GLY A 368 18.00 -2.80 21.85
C GLY A 368 18.78 -3.84 21.05
N ASP A 369 18.34 -4.22 19.85
CA ASP A 369 19.04 -5.21 19.02
C ASP A 369 20.49 -4.82 18.73
N ILE A 370 21.37 -5.82 18.72
CA ILE A 370 22.80 -5.65 18.41
C ILE A 370 23.11 -6.39 17.12
N ILE A 371 23.46 -5.62 16.08
CA ILE A 371 23.92 -6.13 14.78
C ILE A 371 25.44 -6.24 14.84
N SER A 372 25.99 -7.43 14.61
CA SER A 372 27.43 -7.69 14.51
C SER A 372 27.76 -8.13 13.08
N PRO A 373 28.25 -7.23 12.22
CA PRO A 373 28.48 -7.54 10.80
C PRO A 373 29.63 -8.54 10.58
N VAL A 374 30.60 -8.61 11.49
CA VAL A 374 31.74 -9.54 11.37
C VAL A 374 31.43 -10.82 12.15
N VAL A 375 30.85 -11.83 11.49
CA VAL A 375 30.35 -13.07 12.13
C VAL A 375 31.43 -13.83 12.91
N SER A 376 32.67 -13.83 12.42
CA SER A 376 33.82 -14.51 13.04
C SER A 376 34.41 -13.74 14.24
N ALA A 377 34.16 -12.44 14.35
CA ALA A 377 34.67 -11.57 15.39
C ALA A 377 33.62 -10.51 15.76
N PRO A 378 32.50 -10.90 16.42
CA PRO A 378 31.35 -10.02 16.61
C PRO A 378 31.67 -8.75 17.40
N ASP A 379 32.66 -8.79 18.28
CA ASP A 379 33.07 -7.64 19.10
C ASP A 379 33.87 -6.58 18.31
N SER A 380 34.43 -6.93 17.15
CA SER A 380 35.29 -6.01 16.39
C SER A 380 34.52 -4.84 15.78
N LEU A 381 33.23 -5.04 15.52
CA LEU A 381 32.31 -4.01 15.04
C LEU A 381 30.88 -4.44 15.37
N SER A 382 30.16 -3.59 16.11
CA SER A 382 28.76 -3.79 16.44
C SER A 382 27.96 -2.50 16.28
N LEU A 383 26.68 -2.64 15.96
CA LEU A 383 25.71 -1.57 15.87
C LEU A 383 24.55 -1.88 16.82
N LYS A 384 24.34 -1.02 17.81
CA LYS A 384 23.16 -1.09 18.68
C LYS A 384 22.02 -0.26 18.10
N VAL A 385 20.85 -0.88 17.97
CA VAL A 385 19.59 -0.25 17.59
C VAL A 385 18.93 0.32 18.84
N SER A 386 18.43 1.55 18.78
CA SER A 386 17.64 2.13 19.87
C SER A 386 16.49 2.96 19.33
N PHE A 387 15.28 2.71 19.84
CA PHE A 387 14.07 3.41 19.45
C PHE A 387 13.73 4.52 20.44
N LYS A 388 13.30 5.67 19.91
CA LYS A 388 12.62 6.70 20.68
C LYS A 388 11.19 6.76 20.20
N SER A 389 10.28 6.23 21.00
CA SER A 389 8.86 6.15 20.70
C SER A 389 8.01 7.02 21.60
N ASP A 390 6.92 7.54 21.06
CA ASP A 390 5.86 8.20 21.81
C ASP A 390 4.52 7.53 21.43
N TYR A 391 3.77 7.07 22.44
CA TYR A 391 2.55 6.25 22.26
C TYR A 391 2.71 5.09 21.25
N GLY A 392 3.83 4.36 21.32
CA GLY A 392 4.15 3.25 20.40
C GLY A 392 4.70 3.68 19.03
N ARG A 393 4.51 4.93 18.61
CA ARG A 393 5.07 5.45 17.37
C ARG A 393 6.56 5.77 17.55
N VAL A 394 7.43 5.06 16.84
CA VAL A 394 8.87 5.38 16.81
C VAL A 394 9.06 6.65 15.98
N GLY A 395 9.47 7.74 16.63
CA GLY A 395 9.81 9.00 15.96
C GLY A 395 11.26 9.03 15.49
N LYS A 396 12.14 8.29 16.18
CA LYS A 396 13.57 8.24 15.88
C LYS A 396 14.19 6.87 16.15
N VAL A 397 15.02 6.40 15.23
CA VAL A 397 15.90 5.24 15.36
C VAL A 397 17.34 5.73 15.48
N CYS A 398 18.02 5.36 16.55
CA CYS A 398 19.45 5.61 16.73
C CYS A 398 20.23 4.33 16.46
N LEU A 399 21.18 4.39 15.51
CA LEU A 399 22.17 3.35 15.30
C LEU A 399 23.50 3.80 15.90
N THR A 400 23.87 3.16 17.00
CA THR A 400 25.11 3.46 17.73
C THR A 400 26.16 2.43 17.36
N ARG A 401 27.21 2.89 16.69
CA ARG A 401 28.37 2.08 16.39
C ARG A 401 29.29 1.99 17.60
N SER A 402 29.74 0.77 17.86
CA SER A 402 30.78 0.44 18.82
C SER A 402 31.80 -0.51 18.19
N SER A 403 33.06 -0.31 18.53
CA SER A 403 34.14 -1.27 18.29
C SER A 403 34.80 -1.52 19.64
N HIS A 404 34.90 -2.78 20.06
CA HIS A 404 35.70 -3.09 21.24
C HIS A 404 37.15 -3.25 20.80
N ASN A 405 37.97 -2.28 21.21
CA ASN A 405 39.43 -2.38 21.16
C ASN A 405 39.84 -3.53 22.07
N ARG A 406 40.30 -4.64 21.49
CA ARG A 406 41.07 -5.65 22.24
C ARG A 406 42.53 -5.27 22.27
#